data_AF-A0A820RFT3-F1
#
_entry.id   AF-A0A820RFT3-F1
#
_cell.length_a   1.000
_cell.length_b   1.000
_cell.length_c   1.000
_cell.angle_alpha   90.00
_cell.angle_beta   90.00
_cell.angle_gamma   90.00
#
_symmetry.space_group_name_H-M   'P 1'
#
loop_
_entity.id
_entity.type
_entity.pdbx_description
1 polymer ?
#
loop_
_entity_poly.entity_id
_entity_poly.type
_entity_poly.pdbx_seq_one_letter_code
_entity_poly.pdbx_strand_id
1 'polypeptide(L)'
;NYLDMGTIEAEAAMFGQPIPIRLASVIIGCRFVGQPHFMSTSIDLISAIMKYLRQIGLGNKYIEFFGSSLNYLTIADRSSIAHLCIEQGALLAYFPLDDLCLKHYSRT
;
A
#
# COMPACT_ATOMS: atom_id res chain seq x y z
N ASN A 1 -3.05 6.73 12.02
CA ASN A 1 -1.76 6.04 11.82
C ASN A 1 -1.66 4.93 12.85
N TYR A 2 -2.31 3.78 12.61
CA TYR A 2 -2.50 2.74 13.64
C TYR A 2 -1.58 1.51 13.44
N LEU A 3 -0.73 1.49 12.40
CA LEU A 3 0.31 0.46 12.22
C LEU A 3 1.71 0.95 12.63
N ASP A 4 1.91 2.26 12.79
CA ASP A 4 3.08 2.77 13.49
C ASP A 4 2.92 2.43 14.98
N MET A 5 3.72 1.49 15.45
CA MET A 5 3.78 1.12 16.85
C MET A 5 4.67 2.09 17.60
N GLY A 6 4.19 2.54 18.76
CA GLY A 6 5.03 3.27 19.71
C GLY A 6 6.09 2.36 20.32
N THR A 7 7.04 2.99 21.02
CA THR A 7 8.14 2.27 21.69
C THR A 7 7.61 1.21 22.68
N ILE A 8 6.51 1.51 23.38
CA ILE A 8 5.92 0.61 24.37
C ILE A 8 5.31 -0.63 23.71
N GLU A 9 4.58 -0.45 22.62
CA GLU A 9 4.01 -1.56 21.85
C GLU A 9 5.11 -2.42 21.22
N ALA A 10 6.20 -1.79 20.75
CA ALA A 10 7.37 -2.49 20.24
C ALA A 10 8.06 -3.31 21.33
N GLU A 11 8.30 -2.75 22.52
CA GLU A 11 8.87 -3.46 23.67
C GLU A 11 7.98 -4.64 24.09
N ALA A 12 6.67 -4.42 24.22
CA ALA A 12 5.72 -5.48 24.58
C ALA A 12 5.78 -6.64 23.57
N ALA A 13 5.85 -6.34 22.27
CA ALA A 13 6.01 -7.34 21.22
C ALA A 13 7.31 -8.15 21.36
N MET A 14 8.42 -7.49 21.76
CA MET A 14 9.71 -8.17 22.02
C MET A 14 9.64 -9.15 23.19
N PHE A 15 8.77 -8.90 24.18
CA PHE A 15 8.49 -9.82 25.28
C PHE A 15 7.37 -10.83 24.98
N GLY A 16 6.97 -10.96 23.71
CA GLY A 16 5.95 -11.91 23.27
C GLY A 16 4.52 -11.52 23.64
N GLN A 17 4.27 -10.28 24.04
CA GLN A 17 2.92 -9.80 24.28
C GLN A 17 2.19 -9.58 22.95
N PRO A 18 0.90 -9.97 22.85
CA PRO A 18 0.12 -9.73 21.66
C PRO A 18 -0.14 -8.22 21.48
N ILE A 19 0.01 -7.72 20.27
CA ILE A 19 -0.29 -6.33 19.92
C ILE A 19 -1.77 -6.23 19.54
N PRO A 20 -2.58 -5.41 20.23
CA PRO A 20 -3.97 -5.20 19.84
C PRO A 20 -4.06 -4.35 18.57
N ILE A 21 -4.41 -4.97 17.44
CA ILE A 21 -4.64 -4.27 16.18
C ILE A 21 -6.13 -3.95 16.05
N ARG A 22 -6.47 -2.67 15.83
CA ARG A 22 -7.84 -2.29 15.47
C ARG A 22 -8.12 -2.70 14.03
N LEU A 23 -9.05 -3.62 13.86
CA LEU A 23 -9.60 -3.96 12.55
C LEU A 23 -10.29 -2.73 11.96
N ALA A 24 -9.93 -2.36 10.74
CA ALA A 24 -10.65 -1.32 10.01
C ALA A 24 -12.07 -1.79 9.71
N SER A 25 -13.04 -0.91 9.88
CA SER A 25 -14.44 -1.16 9.57
C SER A 25 -14.73 -1.18 8.06
N VAL A 26 -13.82 -0.67 7.23
CA VAL A 26 -13.99 -0.55 5.78
C VAL A 26 -12.70 -0.91 5.04
N ILE A 27 -12.84 -1.73 4.00
CA ILE A 27 -11.78 -2.07 3.04
C ILE A 27 -12.15 -1.47 1.68
N ILE A 28 -11.23 -0.68 1.09
CA ILE A 28 -11.33 -0.17 -0.27
C ILE A 28 -10.51 -1.10 -1.18
N GLY A 29 -11.19 -1.79 -2.09
CA GLY A 29 -10.54 -2.52 -3.17
C GLY A 29 -10.26 -1.59 -4.35
N CYS A 30 -8.99 -1.39 -4.70
CA CYS A 30 -8.57 -0.64 -5.88
C CYS A 30 -8.14 -1.58 -7.01
N ARG A 31 -9.01 -1.72 -8.01
CA ARG A 31 -8.74 -2.53 -9.20
C ARG A 31 -7.99 -1.74 -10.27
N PHE A 32 -6.82 -2.23 -10.65
CA PHE A 32 -6.00 -1.70 -11.74
C PHE A 32 -6.28 -2.47 -13.03
N VAL A 33 -6.73 -1.74 -14.06
CA VAL A 33 -7.07 -2.29 -15.38
C VAL A 33 -6.45 -1.44 -16.49
N GLY A 34 -6.26 -2.04 -17.67
CA GLY A 34 -5.68 -1.40 -18.83
C GLY A 34 -4.14 -1.40 -18.84
N GLN A 35 -3.55 -0.53 -19.65
CA GLN A 35 -2.10 -0.38 -19.74
C GLN A 35 -1.75 1.10 -19.63
N PRO A 36 -0.67 1.44 -18.90
CA PRO A 36 -0.18 2.81 -18.88
C PRO A 36 0.28 3.25 -20.27
N HIS A 37 0.20 4.56 -20.54
CA HIS A 37 0.65 5.09 -21.82
C HIS A 37 2.17 4.94 -21.94
N PHE A 38 2.70 4.67 -23.13
CA PHE A 38 4.13 4.41 -23.30
C PHE A 38 5.03 5.60 -22.91
N MET A 39 4.49 6.82 -22.91
CA MET A 39 5.20 8.04 -22.48
C MET A 39 4.98 8.40 -21.00
N SER A 40 4.15 7.66 -20.25
CA SER A 40 3.91 7.99 -18.84
C SER A 40 5.07 7.54 -17.96
N THR A 41 5.52 8.41 -17.07
CA THR A 41 6.56 8.07 -16.09
C THR A 41 5.94 7.44 -14.83
N SER A 42 6.77 6.79 -14.02
CA SER A 42 6.37 6.29 -12.69
C SER A 42 5.72 7.38 -11.84
N ILE A 43 6.29 8.59 -11.84
CA ILE A 43 5.80 9.72 -11.04
C ILE A 43 4.42 10.16 -11.52
N ASP A 44 4.19 10.18 -12.83
CA ASP A 44 2.88 10.53 -13.40
C ASP A 44 1.81 9.51 -12.98
N LEU A 45 2.14 8.22 -13.05
CA LEU A 45 1.25 7.14 -12.64
C LEU A 45 0.91 7.24 -11.15
N ILE A 46 1.91 7.36 -10.29
CA ILE A 46 1.73 7.50 -8.83
C ILE A 46 0.86 8.72 -8.53
N SER A 47 1.16 9.87 -9.14
CA SER A 47 0.42 11.11 -8.94
C SER A 47 -1.04 10.99 -9.39
N ALA A 48 -1.31 10.32 -10.51
CA ALA A 48 -2.66 10.08 -11.01
C ALA A 48 -3.46 9.17 -10.08
N ILE A 49 -2.86 8.08 -9.61
CA ILE A 49 -3.47 7.14 -8.64
C ILE A 49 -3.80 7.88 -7.36
N MET A 50 -2.84 8.63 -6.80
CA MET A 50 -3.06 9.37 -5.55
C MET A 50 -4.13 10.45 -5.68
N LYS A 51 -4.19 11.14 -6.82
CA LYS A 51 -5.24 12.13 -7.09
C LYS A 51 -6.63 11.49 -7.05
N TYR A 52 -6.78 10.28 -7.59
CA TYR A 52 -8.05 9.55 -7.54
C TYR A 52 -8.38 9.07 -6.12
N LEU A 53 -7.43 8.46 -5.42
CA LEU A 53 -7.61 7.98 -4.05
C LEU A 53 -7.97 9.10 -3.05
N ARG A 54 -7.42 10.30 -3.26
CA ARG A 54 -7.76 11.51 -2.48
C ARG A 54 -9.25 11.83 -2.52
N GLN A 55 -9.90 11.66 -3.67
CA GLN A 55 -11.32 11.96 -3.83
C GLN A 55 -12.21 10.98 -3.05
N ILE A 56 -11.74 9.76 -2.80
CA ILE A 56 -12.46 8.71 -2.07
C ILE A 56 -12.36 8.94 -0.54
N GLY A 57 -11.29 9.62 -0.09
CA GLY A 57 -10.98 9.84 1.32
C GLY A 57 -10.50 8.56 2.01
N LEU A 58 -9.22 8.50 2.35
CA LEU A 58 -8.57 7.27 2.83
C LEU A 58 -8.61 7.07 4.36
N GLY A 59 -9.08 8.06 5.11
CA GLY A 59 -9.02 8.10 6.57
C GLY A 59 -9.64 6.86 7.25
N ASN A 60 -8.84 6.18 8.07
CA ASN A 60 -9.24 5.00 8.86
C ASN A 60 -9.69 3.78 8.04
N LYS A 61 -9.23 3.63 6.79
CA LYS A 61 -9.59 2.51 5.91
C LYS A 61 -8.39 1.63 5.59
N TYR A 62 -8.65 0.35 5.30
CA TYR A 62 -7.66 -0.50 4.62
C TYR A 62 -7.84 -0.35 3.11
N ILE A 63 -6.72 -0.32 2.40
CA ILE A 63 -6.70 -0.26 0.93
C ILE A 63 -6.03 -1.52 0.44
N GLU A 64 -6.69 -2.23 -0.45
CA GLU A 64 -6.15 -3.41 -1.12
C GLU A 64 -6.07 -3.13 -2.63
N PHE A 65 -4.87 -3.28 -3.17
CA PHE A 65 -4.60 -3.09 -4.59
C PHE A 65 -4.63 -4.44 -5.31
N PHE A 66 -5.36 -4.53 -6.42
CA PHE A 66 -5.46 -5.77 -7.19
C PHE A 66 -5.70 -5.49 -8.68
N GLY A 67 -5.58 -6.52 -9.51
CA GLY A 67 -5.89 -6.45 -10.95
C GLY A 67 -4.70 -6.72 -11.85
N SER A 68 -4.99 -6.97 -13.13
CA SER A 68 -4.01 -7.40 -14.14
C SER A 68 -2.89 -6.39 -14.40
N SER A 69 -3.18 -5.10 -14.17
CA SER A 69 -2.27 -4.02 -14.52
C SER A 69 -1.25 -3.72 -13.41
N LEU A 70 -1.31 -4.43 -12.28
CA LEU A 70 -0.27 -4.33 -11.24
C LEU A 70 1.11 -4.75 -11.75
N ASN A 71 1.17 -5.62 -12.76
CA ASN A 71 2.42 -6.08 -13.36
C ASN A 71 3.20 -4.95 -14.07
N TYR A 72 2.56 -3.82 -14.36
CA TYR A 72 3.23 -2.64 -14.93
C TYR A 72 3.87 -1.73 -13.88
N LEU A 73 3.55 -1.93 -12.59
CA LEU A 73 4.15 -1.18 -11.49
C LEU A 73 5.36 -1.93 -10.95
N THR A 74 6.49 -1.23 -10.81
CA THR A 74 7.66 -1.78 -10.15
C THR A 74 7.43 -1.91 -8.64
N ILE A 75 8.25 -2.72 -7.95
CA ILE A 75 8.19 -2.82 -6.48
C ILE A 75 8.43 -1.45 -5.82
N ALA A 76 9.29 -0.62 -6.41
CA ALA A 76 9.52 0.75 -5.93
C ALA A 76 8.24 1.59 -6.04
N ASP A 77 7.55 1.56 -7.19
CA ASP A 77 6.30 2.30 -7.37
C ASP A 77 5.22 1.86 -6.38
N ARG A 78 5.09 0.54 -6.17
CA ARG A 78 4.14 -0.03 -5.20
C ARG A 78 4.44 0.44 -3.78
N SER A 79 5.71 0.42 -3.39
CA SER A 79 6.16 0.93 -2.08
C SER A 79 5.83 2.42 -1.91
N SER A 80 6.10 3.24 -2.94
CA SER A 80 5.76 4.67 -2.92
C SER A 80 4.25 4.92 -2.82
N ILE A 81 3.42 4.18 -3.56
CA ILE A 81 1.95 4.31 -3.47
C ILE A 81 1.46 3.92 -2.08
N ALA A 82 1.95 2.81 -1.53
CA ALA A 82 1.55 2.35 -0.20
C ALA A 82 1.90 3.38 0.88
N HIS A 83 3.12 3.93 0.83
CA HIS A 83 3.57 4.98 1.73
C HIS A 83 2.67 6.22 1.66
N LEU A 84 2.42 6.74 0.45
CA LEU A 84 1.58 7.92 0.24
C LEU A 84 0.12 7.72 0.66
N CYS A 85 -0.39 6.49 0.61
CA CYS A 85 -1.73 6.17 1.12
C CYS A 85 -1.78 6.28 2.64
N ILE A 86 -0.77 5.77 3.33
CA ILE A 86 -0.66 5.82 4.80
C ILE A 86 -0.52 7.27 5.26
N GLU A 87 0.34 8.06 4.61
CA GLU A 87 0.49 9.51 4.90
C GLU A 87 -0.83 10.27 4.79
N GLN A 88 -1.76 9.80 3.95
CA GLN A 88 -3.08 10.41 3.74
C GLN A 88 -4.18 9.78 4.61
N GLY A 89 -3.79 9.01 5.62
CA GLY A 89 -4.68 8.53 6.67
C GLY A 89 -5.24 7.13 6.46
N ALA A 90 -4.81 6.40 5.42
CA ALA A 90 -5.06 4.97 5.35
C ALA A 90 -4.41 4.26 6.55
N LEU A 91 -5.06 3.21 7.06
CA LEU A 91 -4.50 2.40 8.14
C LEU A 91 -3.50 1.39 7.61
N LEU A 92 -3.78 0.86 6.42
CA LEU A 92 -2.96 -0.11 5.70
C LEU A 92 -3.18 0.11 4.20
N ALA A 93 -2.11 -0.06 3.43
CA ALA A 93 -2.15 -0.09 1.98
C ALA A 93 -1.41 -1.34 1.50
N TYR A 94 -2.15 -2.31 0.99
CA TYR A 94 -1.66 -3.66 0.73
C TYR A 94 -1.58 -3.95 -0.77
N PHE A 95 -0.41 -4.41 -1.21
CA PHE A 95 -0.22 -5.03 -2.52
C PHE A 95 0.00 -6.54 -2.32
N PRO A 96 -0.72 -7.40 -3.04
CA PRO A 96 -0.54 -8.84 -2.96
C PRO A 96 0.85 -9.25 -3.43
N LEU A 97 1.36 -10.34 -2.85
CA LEU A 97 2.58 -10.99 -3.29
C LEU A 97 2.40 -11.55 -4.72
N ASP A 98 3.36 -11.26 -5.58
CA ASP A 98 3.41 -11.75 -6.96
C ASP A 98 4.85 -12.12 -7.37
N ASP A 99 5.00 -12.56 -8.62
CA ASP A 99 6.30 -12.96 -9.17
C ASP A 99 7.33 -11.82 -9.18
N LEU A 100 6.87 -10.56 -9.27
CA LEU A 100 7.73 -9.38 -9.17
C LEU A 100 8.34 -9.24 -7.78
N CYS A 101 7.57 -9.53 -6.72
CA CYS A 101 8.08 -9.56 -5.35
C CYS A 101 9.17 -10.63 -5.19
N LEU A 102 8.93 -11.86 -5.68
CA LEU A 102 9.92 -12.95 -5.61
C LEU A 102 11.20 -12.62 -6.39
N LYS A 103 11.04 -12.05 -7.60
CA LYS A 103 12.16 -11.61 -8.43
C LYS A 103 12.95 -10.48 -7.78
N HIS A 104 12.28 -9.54 -7.10
CA HIS A 104 12.95 -8.49 -6.35
C HIS A 104 13.74 -9.07 -5.18
N TYR A 105 13.14 -9.95 -4.38
CA TYR A 105 13.79 -10.63 -3.26
C TYR A 105 15.04 -11.42 -3.68
N SER A 106 14.99 -12.13 -4.82
CA SER A 106 16.16 -12.86 -5.33
C SER A 106 17.36 -11.98 -5.73
N ARG A 107 17.16 -10.66 -5.87
CA ARG A 107 18.17 -9.71 -6.35
C ARG A 107 18.80 -8.88 -5.22
N THR A 108 18.28 -8.98 -4.01
CA THR A 108 18.68 -8.21 -2.83
C THR A 108 19.12 -9.14 -1.73
#